data_AF-A0A1H5W384-F1
#
_entry.id   AF-A0A1H5W384-F1
#
_cell.length_a   1.000
_cell.length_b   1.000
_cell.length_c   1.000
_cell.angle_alpha   90.00
_cell.angle_beta   90.00
_cell.angle_gamma   90.00
#
_symmetry.space_group_name_H-M   'P 1'
#
loop_
_entity.id
_entity.type
_entity.pdbx_description
1 polymer ?
#
loop_
_entity_poly.entity_id
_entity_poly.type
_entity_poly.pdbx_seq_one_letter_code
_entity_poly.pdbx_strand_id
1 'polypeptide(L)'
;MQFVSRDLDVFRFEFDLVSASKELANNFECSVLQDIRESGANDREYLRWVMVATDKDKPIGYCYFRHHIQNSHTYIGHIYVDDTLRGQGIALKLLNMSLDFIFSVLPNVVKISFRSEEHNESRLVRQFLHRASQQKKRDKYFSIEAFVNDRCIELDT
;
A
#
# COMPACT_ATOMS: atom_id res chain seq x y z
N MET A 1 -11.16 11.85 11.11
CA MET A 1 -10.41 10.93 10.24
C MET A 1 -9.90 9.75 11.04
N GLN A 2 -10.24 8.54 10.60
CA GLN A 2 -9.78 7.27 11.18
C GLN A 2 -9.02 6.46 10.12
N PHE A 3 -8.22 5.49 10.56
CA PHE A 3 -7.48 4.57 9.69
C PHE A 3 -7.78 3.14 10.12
N VAL A 4 -8.21 2.31 9.18
CA VAL A 4 -8.60 0.92 9.45
C VAL A 4 -7.94 -0.01 8.45
N SER A 5 -7.42 -1.15 8.93
CA SER A 5 -6.99 -2.24 8.06
C SER A 5 -8.14 -3.21 7.83
N ARG A 6 -8.28 -3.68 6.59
CA ARG A 6 -9.23 -4.71 6.20
C ARG A 6 -8.59 -5.67 5.22
N ASP A 7 -8.95 -6.94 5.34
CA ASP A 7 -8.80 -7.87 4.24
C ASP A 7 -9.51 -7.31 2.99
N LEU A 8 -8.96 -7.58 1.81
CA LEU A 8 -9.47 -7.03 0.56
C LEU A 8 -10.95 -7.36 0.31
N ASP A 9 -11.38 -8.59 0.59
CA ASP A 9 -12.75 -9.02 0.30
C ASP A 9 -13.73 -8.41 1.31
N VAL A 10 -13.31 -8.29 2.58
CA VAL A 10 -14.08 -7.57 3.61
C VAL A 10 -14.21 -6.09 3.25
N PHE A 11 -13.12 -5.45 2.81
CA PHE A 11 -13.13 -4.06 2.38
C PHE A 11 -14.15 -3.82 1.26
N ARG A 12 -14.17 -4.69 0.24
CA ARG A 12 -15.09 -4.57 -0.90
C ARG A 12 -16.56 -4.76 -0.52
N PHE A 13 -16.82 -5.46 0.57
CA PHE A 13 -18.17 -5.65 1.10
C PHE A 13 -18.59 -4.53 2.07
N GLU A 14 -17.70 -4.09 2.95
CA GLU A 14 -17.96 -3.08 3.99
C GLU A 14 -18.05 -1.67 3.42
N PHE A 15 -17.23 -1.35 2.40
CA PHE A 15 -17.14 -0.01 1.84
C PHE A 15 -17.73 0.05 0.43
N ASP A 16 -18.90 0.70 0.31
CA ASP A 16 -19.44 1.09 -0.99
C ASP A 16 -18.69 2.32 -1.52
N LEU A 17 -17.60 2.05 -2.26
CA LEU A 17 -16.78 3.09 -2.86
C LEU A 17 -17.56 3.92 -3.87
N VAL A 18 -18.53 3.33 -4.59
CA VAL A 18 -19.31 4.04 -5.61
C VAL A 18 -20.18 5.11 -4.96
N SER A 19 -20.79 4.78 -3.82
CA SER A 19 -21.56 5.74 -3.00
C SER A 19 -20.69 6.77 -2.30
N ALA A 20 -19.42 6.46 -2.02
CA ALA A 20 -18.49 7.38 -1.37
C ALA A 20 -17.89 8.39 -2.37
N SER A 21 -17.30 7.90 -3.46
CA SER A 21 -16.66 8.69 -4.50
C SER A 21 -16.50 7.84 -5.76
N LYS A 22 -17.16 8.25 -6.85
CA LYS A 22 -17.03 7.56 -8.16
C LYS A 22 -15.59 7.46 -8.63
N GLU A 23 -14.79 8.49 -8.34
CA GLU A 23 -13.39 8.51 -8.72
C GLU A 23 -12.58 7.48 -7.94
N LEU A 24 -12.76 7.43 -6.62
CA LEU A 24 -12.11 6.46 -5.75
C LEU A 24 -12.48 5.01 -6.15
N ALA A 25 -13.75 4.77 -6.48
CA ALA A 25 -14.20 3.48 -6.99
C ALA A 25 -13.54 3.10 -8.33
N ASN A 26 -13.50 4.05 -9.27
CA ASN A 26 -12.87 3.82 -10.58
C ASN A 26 -11.36 3.56 -10.43
N ASN A 27 -10.67 4.34 -9.60
CA ASN A 27 -9.23 4.17 -9.36
C ASN A 27 -8.95 2.80 -8.72
N PHE A 28 -9.80 2.37 -7.78
CA PHE A 28 -9.68 1.06 -7.17
C PHE A 28 -9.86 -0.08 -8.18
N GLU A 29 -10.87 0.00 -9.06
CA GLU A 29 -11.10 -0.99 -10.11
C GLU A 29 -9.93 -1.05 -11.11
N CYS A 30 -9.51 0.11 -11.62
CA CYS A 30 -8.47 0.21 -12.65
C CYS A 30 -7.07 -0.09 -12.13
N SER A 31 -6.75 0.22 -10.88
CA SER A 31 -5.40 0.03 -10.36
C SER A 31 -5.29 -1.24 -9.53
N VAL A 32 -6.13 -1.40 -8.51
CA VAL A 32 -6.00 -2.52 -7.56
C VAL A 32 -6.50 -3.82 -8.17
N LEU A 33 -7.72 -3.84 -8.72
CA LEU A 33 -8.26 -5.09 -9.27
C LEU A 33 -7.59 -5.49 -10.58
N GLN A 34 -7.06 -4.53 -11.36
CA GLN A 34 -6.23 -4.82 -12.52
C GLN A 34 -4.89 -5.43 -12.11
N ASP A 35 -4.16 -4.83 -11.16
CA ASP A 35 -2.89 -5.39 -10.65
C ASP A 35 -3.06 -6.81 -10.11
N ILE A 36 -4.16 -7.10 -9.40
CA ILE A 36 -4.48 -8.46 -8.95
C ILE A 36 -4.65 -9.43 -10.13
N ARG A 37 -5.39 -9.01 -11.17
CA ARG A 37 -5.62 -9.83 -12.37
C ARG A 37 -4.32 -10.11 -13.12
N GLU A 38 -3.48 -9.10 -13.30
CA GLU A 38 -2.23 -9.20 -14.08
C GLU A 38 -1.13 -9.95 -13.34
N SER A 39 -1.02 -9.77 -12.02
CA SER A 39 -0.03 -10.46 -11.19
C SER A 39 -0.38 -11.92 -10.88
N GLY A 40 -1.63 -12.33 -11.08
CA GLY A 40 -2.13 -13.62 -10.64
C GLY A 40 -2.25 -13.77 -9.12
N ALA A 41 -2.25 -12.66 -8.36
CA ALA A 41 -2.33 -12.68 -6.91
C ALA A 41 -3.65 -13.30 -6.42
N ASN A 42 -3.58 -14.54 -5.94
CA ASN A 42 -4.70 -15.33 -5.45
C ASN A 42 -4.61 -15.60 -3.94
N ASP A 43 -5.72 -16.02 -3.33
CA ASP A 43 -5.81 -16.23 -1.87
C ASP A 43 -5.00 -17.40 -1.32
N ARG A 44 -4.48 -18.29 -2.18
CA ARG A 44 -3.64 -19.40 -1.72
C ARG A 44 -2.19 -18.96 -1.49
N GLU A 45 -1.74 -18.01 -2.30
CA GLU A 45 -0.34 -17.57 -2.30
C GLU A 45 -0.16 -16.20 -1.67
N TYR A 46 -1.22 -15.38 -1.69
CA TYR A 46 -1.19 -14.00 -1.23
C TYR A 46 -2.25 -13.72 -0.19
N LEU A 47 -1.82 -13.01 0.84
CA LEU A 47 -2.72 -12.29 1.73
C LEU A 47 -2.84 -10.85 1.20
N ARG A 48 -4.07 -10.33 1.12
CA ARG A 48 -4.39 -9.08 0.40
C ARG A 48 -5.10 -8.12 1.36
N TRP A 49 -4.54 -6.94 1.57
CA TRP A 49 -5.08 -5.97 2.53
C TRP A 49 -5.20 -4.58 1.94
N VAL A 50 -6.11 -3.83 2.56
CA VAL A 50 -6.31 -2.41 2.32
C VAL A 50 -6.24 -1.69 3.65
N MET A 51 -5.34 -0.72 3.76
CA MET A 51 -5.39 0.32 4.78
C MET A 51 -6.28 1.44 4.26
N VAL A 52 -7.35 1.75 4.95
CA VAL A 52 -8.38 2.71 4.52
C VAL A 52 -8.34 3.94 5.41
N ALA A 53 -8.31 5.13 4.81
CA ALA A 53 -8.57 6.38 5.50
C ALA A 53 -10.07 6.69 5.39
N THR A 54 -10.72 6.96 6.51
CA THR A 54 -12.14 7.31 6.54
C THR A 54 -12.39 8.69 7.16
N ASP A 55 -13.39 9.40 6.64
CA ASP A 55 -13.98 10.56 7.28
C ASP A 55 -15.50 10.41 7.37
N LYS A 56 -16.04 10.54 8.59
CA LYS A 56 -17.45 10.27 8.91
C LYS A 56 -17.92 8.94 8.31
N ASP A 57 -17.12 7.89 8.54
CA ASP A 57 -17.33 6.52 8.07
C ASP A 57 -17.33 6.33 6.54
N LYS A 58 -16.99 7.36 5.76
CA LYS A 58 -16.82 7.25 4.32
C LYS A 58 -15.34 7.07 3.95
N PRO A 59 -14.99 6.17 3.04
CA PRO A 59 -13.62 6.01 2.56
C PRO A 59 -13.22 7.24 1.75
N ILE A 60 -12.08 7.83 2.10
CA ILE A 60 -11.50 9.03 1.47
C ILE A 60 -10.12 8.78 0.85
N GLY A 61 -9.58 7.58 1.05
CA GLY A 61 -8.33 7.14 0.48
C GLY A 61 -7.97 5.74 0.97
N TYR A 62 -7.03 5.10 0.29
CA TYR A 62 -6.58 3.77 0.61
C TYR A 62 -5.11 3.55 0.26
N CYS A 63 -4.50 2.55 0.91
CA CYS A 63 -3.24 1.95 0.53
C CYS A 63 -3.44 0.44 0.44
N TYR A 64 -3.31 -0.10 -0.77
CA TYR A 64 -3.42 -1.52 -1.06
C TYR A 64 -2.03 -2.17 -1.07
N PHE A 65 -1.93 -3.33 -0.43
CA PHE A 65 -0.74 -4.16 -0.44
C PHE A 65 -1.09 -5.64 -0.37
N ARG A 66 -0.20 -6.47 -0.92
CA ARG A 66 -0.29 -7.92 -0.88
C ARG A 66 0.99 -8.52 -0.32
N HIS A 67 0.88 -9.66 0.34
CA HIS A 67 2.00 -10.38 0.91
C HIS A 67 2.03 -11.81 0.40
N HIS A 68 3.11 -12.16 -0.30
CA HIS A 68 3.34 -13.52 -0.76
C HIS A 68 3.78 -14.39 0.41
N ILE A 69 2.99 -15.42 0.74
CA ILE A 69 3.16 -16.25 1.93
C ILE A 69 4.48 -17.05 1.88
N GLN A 70 4.77 -17.72 0.76
CA GLN A 70 5.97 -18.55 0.65
C GLN A 70 7.28 -17.74 0.54
N ASN A 71 7.26 -16.65 -0.25
CA ASN A 71 8.44 -15.83 -0.48
C ASN A 71 8.64 -14.75 0.61
N SER A 72 7.70 -14.66 1.55
CA SER A 72 7.61 -13.63 2.58
C SER A 72 7.87 -12.20 2.06
N HIS A 73 7.35 -11.91 0.87
CA HIS A 73 7.56 -10.66 0.16
C HIS A 73 6.26 -9.84 0.18
N THR A 74 6.32 -8.65 0.78
CA THR A 74 5.21 -7.69 0.76
C THR A 74 5.38 -6.67 -0.37
N TYR A 75 4.36 -6.56 -1.22
CA TYR A 75 4.25 -5.57 -2.28
C TYR A 75 3.21 -4.51 -1.91
N ILE A 76 3.64 -3.25 -1.76
CA ILE A 76 2.75 -2.10 -1.62
C ILE A 76 2.50 -1.55 -3.03
N GLY A 77 1.28 -1.76 -3.52
CA GLY A 77 0.94 -1.55 -4.93
C GLY A 77 0.37 -0.18 -5.23
N HIS A 78 -0.62 0.27 -4.46
CA HIS A 78 -1.38 1.47 -4.81
C HIS A 78 -1.74 2.29 -3.58
N ILE A 79 -1.50 3.59 -3.65
CA ILE A 79 -1.97 4.57 -2.68
C ILE A 79 -2.80 5.61 -3.42
N TYR A 80 -4.04 5.78 -3.00
CA TYR A 80 -4.94 6.77 -3.56
C TYR A 80 -5.57 7.61 -2.44
N VAL A 81 -5.74 8.90 -2.71
CA VAL A 81 -6.48 9.84 -1.85
C VAL A 81 -7.37 10.66 -2.77
N ASP A 82 -8.62 10.82 -2.35
CA ASP A 82 -9.61 11.65 -3.05
C ASP A 82 -9.03 13.05 -3.34
N ASP A 83 -9.23 13.51 -4.57
CA ASP A 83 -8.62 14.72 -5.13
C ASP A 83 -8.87 15.96 -4.27
N THR A 84 -10.06 16.03 -3.69
CA THR A 84 -10.48 17.16 -2.83
C THR A 84 -9.73 17.21 -1.51
N LEU A 85 -9.07 16.11 -1.12
CA LEU A 85 -8.37 15.94 0.15
C LEU A 85 -6.84 15.78 -0.03
N ARG A 86 -6.35 15.86 -1.27
CA ARG A 86 -4.91 15.85 -1.56
C ARG A 86 -4.20 17.05 -0.94
N GLY A 87 -2.90 16.90 -0.69
CA GLY A 87 -2.07 17.91 0.00
C GLY A 87 -2.20 17.93 1.53
N GLN A 88 -3.15 17.19 2.11
CA GLN A 88 -3.36 17.13 3.56
C GLN A 88 -2.52 16.06 4.29
N GLY A 89 -1.56 15.44 3.58
CA GLY A 89 -0.68 14.41 4.13
C GLY A 89 -1.35 13.05 4.40
N ILE A 90 -2.56 12.81 3.88
CA ILE A 90 -3.30 11.55 4.07
C ILE A 90 -2.53 10.36 3.48
N ALA A 91 -1.98 10.50 2.26
CA ALA A 91 -1.19 9.45 1.61
C ALA A 91 0.03 9.02 2.45
N LEU A 92 0.70 9.97 3.10
CA LEU A 92 1.83 9.68 3.99
C LEU A 92 1.39 8.93 5.24
N LYS A 93 0.24 9.29 5.81
CA LYS A 93 -0.33 8.58 6.96
C LYS A 93 -0.76 7.16 6.55
N LEU A 94 -1.42 6.99 5.40
CA LEU A 94 -1.78 5.69 4.84
C LEU A 94 -0.55 4.78 4.67
N LEU A 95 0.52 5.30 4.08
CA LEU A 95 1.78 4.56 3.92
C LEU A 95 2.36 4.16 5.27
N ASN A 96 2.47 5.09 6.22
CA ASN A 96 3.04 4.80 7.54
C ASN A 96 2.23 3.75 8.30
N MET A 97 0.91 3.89 8.34
CA MET A 97 0.02 2.93 9.01
C MET A 97 0.09 1.54 8.33
N SER A 98 0.22 1.50 7.01
CA SER A 98 0.40 0.24 6.28
C SER A 98 1.72 -0.42 6.64
N LEU A 99 2.82 0.34 6.70
CA LEU A 99 4.13 -0.17 7.12
C LEU A 99 4.12 -0.66 8.58
N ASP A 100 3.47 0.08 9.48
CA ASP A 100 3.30 -0.34 10.87
C ASP A 100 2.55 -1.68 10.96
N PHE A 101 1.45 -1.83 10.19
CA PHE A 101 0.73 -3.10 10.10
C PHE A 101 1.62 -4.21 9.52
N ILE A 102 2.29 -3.96 8.40
CA ILE A 102 3.14 -4.93 7.71
C ILE A 102 4.22 -5.47 8.64
N PHE A 103 4.95 -4.59 9.34
CA PHE A 103 6.05 -4.99 10.21
C PHE A 103 5.62 -5.60 11.54
N SER A 104 4.38 -5.37 11.97
CA SER A 104 3.88 -5.85 13.27
C SER A 104 3.03 -7.12 13.16
N VAL A 105 2.33 -7.30 12.02
CA VAL A 105 1.29 -8.32 11.88
C VAL A 105 1.68 -9.38 10.86
N LEU A 106 2.37 -9.02 9.78
CA LEU A 106 2.67 -9.98 8.72
C LEU A 106 3.84 -10.88 9.11
N PRO A 107 3.73 -12.19 8.87
CA PRO A 107 4.76 -13.14 9.27
C PRO A 107 6.03 -12.97 8.44
N ASN A 108 7.18 -12.96 9.13
CA ASN A 108 8.51 -13.17 8.54
C ASN A 108 8.83 -12.33 7.30
N VAL A 109 8.37 -11.07 7.21
CA VAL A 109 8.61 -10.24 6.03
C VAL A 109 10.12 -10.12 5.78
N VAL A 110 10.62 -10.77 4.73
CA VAL A 110 12.05 -10.74 4.34
C VAL A 110 12.31 -9.74 3.22
N LYS A 111 11.27 -9.33 2.50
CA LYS A 111 11.36 -8.35 1.43
C LYS A 111 10.14 -7.45 1.42
N ILE A 112 10.37 -6.14 1.22
CA ILE A 112 9.30 -5.20 0.94
C ILE A 112 9.60 -4.42 -0.33
N SER A 113 8.58 -4.28 -1.18
CA SER A 113 8.67 -3.47 -2.39
C SER A 113 7.57 -2.43 -2.46
N PHE A 114 7.90 -1.23 -2.93
CA PHE A 114 6.95 -0.15 -3.18
C PHE A 114 7.08 0.32 -4.63
N ARG A 115 5.95 0.45 -5.34
CA ARG A 115 5.91 0.99 -6.70
C ARG A 115 5.14 2.31 -6.70
N SER A 116 5.69 3.29 -7.40
CA SER A 116 5.08 4.61 -7.61
C SER A 116 5.15 4.98 -9.09
N GLU A 117 4.05 5.49 -9.64
CA GLU A 117 3.98 5.99 -11.02
C GLU A 117 4.32 7.48 -11.12
N GLU A 118 4.54 8.16 -9.99
CA GLU A 118 4.92 9.58 -9.99
C GLU A 118 6.27 9.81 -10.67
N HIS A 119 6.41 10.85 -11.50
CA HIS A 119 7.63 11.11 -12.29
C HIS A 119 8.89 11.47 -11.49
N ASN A 120 8.78 11.70 -10.17
CA ASN A 120 9.88 12.09 -9.30
C ASN A 120 9.98 11.15 -8.10
N GLU A 121 11.11 11.16 -7.39
CA GLU A 121 11.23 10.60 -6.04
C GLU A 121 10.25 11.29 -5.09
N SER A 122 9.01 10.81 -5.08
CA SER A 122 7.96 11.43 -4.33
C SER A 122 8.27 11.39 -2.83
N ARG A 123 7.64 12.30 -2.08
CA ARG A 123 7.73 12.28 -0.62
C ARG A 123 7.30 10.92 -0.05
N LEU A 124 6.44 10.18 -0.75
CA LEU A 124 6.04 8.81 -0.39
C LEU A 124 7.18 7.81 -0.59
N VAL A 125 7.90 7.86 -1.71
CA VAL A 125 9.05 6.97 -1.95
C VAL A 125 10.14 7.19 -0.91
N ARG A 126 10.49 8.45 -0.63
CA ARG A 126 11.49 8.78 0.42
C ARG A 126 11.05 8.32 1.80
N GLN A 127 9.77 8.52 2.13
CA GLN A 127 9.19 8.05 3.39
C GLN A 127 9.21 6.52 3.50
N PHE A 128 8.86 5.81 2.43
CA PHE A 128 8.92 4.36 2.35
C PHE A 128 10.35 3.86 2.60
N LEU A 129 11.32 4.36 1.84
CA LEU A 129 12.72 3.97 1.95
C LEU A 129 13.26 4.24 3.36
N HIS A 130 12.96 5.41 3.92
CA HIS A 130 13.35 5.75 5.28
C HIS A 130 12.79 4.73 6.29
N ARG A 131 11.47 4.46 6.26
CA ARG A 131 10.81 3.55 7.20
C ARG A 131 11.29 2.10 7.04
N ALA A 132 11.43 1.62 5.81
CA ALA A 132 11.90 0.28 5.51
C ALA A 132 13.37 0.10 5.96
N SER A 133 14.23 1.11 5.78
CA SER A 133 15.63 1.05 6.24
C SER A 133 15.75 0.93 7.77
N GLN A 134 14.85 1.54 8.54
CA GLN A 134 14.82 1.38 10.00
C GLN A 134 14.47 -0.05 10.39
N GLN A 135 13.56 -0.71 9.66
CA GLN A 135 13.26 -2.12 9.86
C GLN A 135 14.47 -3.00 9.52
N LYS A 136 15.17 -2.73 8.40
CA LYS A 136 16.41 -3.45 8.01
C LYS A 136 17.52 -3.40 9.06
N LYS A 137 17.65 -2.29 9.80
CA LYS A 137 18.62 -2.20 10.89
C LYS A 137 18.34 -3.20 12.02
N ARG A 138 17.09 -3.61 12.18
CA ARG A 138 16.66 -4.61 13.18
C ARG A 138 16.78 -6.04 12.65
N ASP A 139 16.64 -6.23 11.33
CA ASP A 139 16.74 -7.53 10.67
C ASP A 139 17.68 -7.49 9.45
N LYS A 140 18.84 -8.15 9.59
CA LYS A 140 19.90 -8.16 8.57
C LYS A 140 19.51 -8.88 7.28
N TYR A 141 18.48 -9.72 7.30
CA TYR A 141 18.03 -10.49 6.13
C TYR A 141 16.91 -9.79 5.35
N PHE A 142 16.58 -8.55 5.72
CA PHE A 142 15.51 -7.78 5.11
C PHE A 142 15.97 -7.00 3.86
N SER A 143 15.28 -7.23 2.73
CA SER A 143 15.49 -6.53 1.46
C SER A 143 14.43 -5.46 1.20
N ILE A 144 14.83 -4.37 0.52
CA ILE A 144 13.99 -3.21 0.23
C ILE A 144 14.13 -2.90 -1.26
N GLU A 145 13.01 -2.76 -1.96
CA GLU A 145 12.97 -2.30 -3.35
C GLU A 145 11.97 -1.15 -3.49
N ALA A 146 12.36 -0.04 -4.10
CA ALA A 146 11.45 1.02 -4.49
C ALA A 146 11.53 1.20 -6.00
N PHE A 147 10.38 1.27 -6.68
CA PHE A 147 10.31 1.48 -8.13
C PHE A 147 9.57 2.77 -8.44
N VAL A 148 10.16 3.61 -9.28
CA VAL A 148 9.54 4.81 -9.84
C VAL A 148 9.60 4.76 -11.35
N ASN A 149 8.45 4.71 -12.04
CA ASN A 149 8.38 4.48 -13.49
C ASN A 149 9.27 3.32 -13.95
N ASP A 150 9.13 2.17 -13.28
CA ASP A 150 9.91 0.95 -13.49
C ASP A 150 11.43 1.07 -13.24
N ARG A 151 11.92 2.21 -12.76
CA ARG A 151 13.32 2.38 -12.32
C ARG A 151 13.44 2.01 -10.85
N CYS A 152 14.33 1.07 -10.54
CA CYS A 152 14.70 0.78 -9.16
C CYS A 152 15.44 1.98 -8.57
N ILE A 153 15.00 2.45 -7.41
CA ILE A 153 15.66 3.45 -6.60
C ILE A 153 16.36 2.73 -5.47
N GLU A 154 17.68 2.77 -5.50
CA GLU A 154 18.51 2.33 -4.40
C GLU A 154 18.66 3.47 -3.39
N LEU A 155 18.66 3.14 -2.10
CA LEU A 155 19.08 4.08 -1.08
C LEU A 155 20.57 4.34 -1.28
N ASP A 156 20.97 5.59 -1.57
CA ASP A 156 22.33 6.04 -1.29
C ASP A 156 22.57 5.81 0.21
N THR A 157 23.35 4.78 0.54
CA THR A 157 23.70 4.40 1.91
C THR A 157 24.63 5.39 2.57
#